data_AF-A0A0N4VSR2-F1
#
_entry.id   AF-A0A0N4VSR2-F1
#
_cell.length_a   1.000
_cell.length_b   1.000
_cell.length_c   1.000
_cell.angle_alpha   90.00
_cell.angle_beta   90.00
_cell.angle_gamma   90.00
#
_symmetry.space_group_name_H-M   'P 1'
#
loop_
_entity.id
_entity.type
_entity.pdbx_description
1 polymer ?
#
loop_
_entity_poly.entity_id
_entity_poly.type
_entity_poly.pdbx_seq_one_letter_code
_entity_poly.pdbx_strand_id
1 'polypeptide(L)'
;MKRRKIEGLSFYPLFPLKMFPLKTSARKKVLKEVNFQFLTQILASYNATTSEEDRQIFDALEFLILVYSDPSLIFSMISPIVWGEQSKEIYKKRGQLGGTLSRTTPEQDAREDARDGKVLYDVRFLLRLFLSMMHPGSELKYRSFVERNGLALVFSCTSSTDITVRRLAYCVLQKFLTSLHELDIDTADDRYKNLYVYLLRILKQSIETEAPRLPHMVSHFFARVSKLILHPESPVYPAVLSFFILKPVIDLNNVPEFYKLLLSSSASYHKQEREWILTLILDALIEPRDYNVLQSRSGIKVMLCLFTTCMVDMVARRLILSILKAAVQMPTVAHDLFYRMNLQSWIASVI
;
A
#
# COMPACT_ATOMS: atom_id res chain seq x y z
N MET A 1 21.81 29.91 -16.37
CA MET A 1 21.61 28.45 -16.19
C MET A 1 20.31 28.05 -16.90
N LYS A 2 20.40 27.20 -17.92
CA LYS A 2 19.35 26.95 -18.93
C LYS A 2 18.07 26.36 -18.32
N ARG A 3 16.95 27.09 -18.43
CA ARG A 3 15.58 26.57 -18.28
C ARG A 3 15.32 25.56 -19.40
N ARG A 4 15.21 24.27 -19.08
CA ARG A 4 14.67 23.27 -20.01
C ARG A 4 13.14 23.26 -19.86
N LYS A 5 12.46 23.74 -20.89
CA LYS A 5 11.07 23.40 -21.20
C LYS A 5 10.95 21.88 -21.28
N ILE A 6 10.03 21.30 -20.51
CA ILE A 6 9.49 19.96 -20.78
C ILE A 6 7.99 20.17 -20.93
N GLU A 7 7.61 20.65 -22.11
CA GLU A 7 6.25 20.53 -22.63
C GLU A 7 6.05 19.06 -23.06
N GLY A 8 4.94 18.45 -22.65
CA GLY A 8 4.40 17.25 -23.31
C GLY A 8 4.83 15.88 -22.75
N LEU A 9 4.34 15.51 -21.57
CA LEU A 9 4.10 14.10 -21.22
C LEU A 9 2.67 13.99 -20.69
N SER A 10 1.71 14.15 -21.61
CA SER A 10 0.35 13.65 -21.42
C SER A 10 0.45 12.14 -21.26
N PHE A 11 0.07 11.61 -20.10
CA PHE A 11 -0.26 10.20 -19.94
C PHE A 11 -1.48 9.91 -20.83
N TYR A 12 -1.23 9.58 -22.09
CA TYR A 12 -2.23 9.03 -22.99
C TYR A 12 -2.76 7.69 -22.43
N PRO A 13 -3.98 7.28 -22.85
CA PRO A 13 -4.91 6.55 -22.00
C PRO A 13 -4.51 5.08 -21.79
N LEU A 14 -4.98 4.55 -20.66
CA LEU A 14 -5.40 3.15 -20.42
C LEU A 14 -4.71 2.07 -21.29
N PHE A 15 -3.85 1.26 -20.63
CA PHE A 15 -3.51 -0.12 -21.01
C PHE A 15 -3.09 -0.38 -22.47
N PRO A 16 -1.79 -0.62 -22.73
CA PRO A 16 -1.38 -1.57 -23.76
C PRO A 16 -1.08 -2.91 -23.07
N LEU A 17 -2.13 -3.67 -22.73
CA LEU A 17 -1.99 -5.12 -22.66
C LEU A 17 -2.02 -5.60 -24.12
N LYS A 18 -1.02 -6.40 -24.53
CA LYS A 18 -0.92 -6.97 -25.89
C LYS A 18 -2.29 -7.48 -26.34
N MET A 19 -2.88 -6.75 -27.29
CA MET A 19 -4.17 -7.06 -27.90
C MET A 19 -4.05 -8.36 -28.69
N PHE A 20 -4.76 -9.40 -28.25
CA PHE A 20 -5.38 -10.31 -29.21
C PHE A 20 -6.78 -9.75 -29.50
N PRO A 21 -7.06 -9.29 -30.73
CA PRO A 21 -8.39 -8.83 -31.07
C PRO A 21 -9.34 -10.04 -31.08
N LEU A 22 -10.12 -10.21 -30.00
CA LEU A 22 -11.28 -11.09 -30.03
C LEU A 22 -12.22 -10.61 -31.13
N LYS A 23 -12.54 -11.50 -32.07
CA LYS A 23 -13.51 -11.24 -33.15
C LYS A 23 -14.78 -10.64 -32.56
N THR A 24 -15.27 -9.55 -33.14
CA THR A 24 -16.46 -8.77 -32.70
C THR A 24 -17.72 -9.61 -32.52
N SER A 25 -17.80 -10.75 -33.20
CA SER A 25 -18.86 -11.76 -33.05
C SER A 25 -18.81 -12.50 -31.70
N ALA A 26 -17.62 -12.84 -31.19
CA ALA A 26 -17.45 -13.54 -29.91
C ALA A 26 -17.83 -12.63 -28.73
N ARG A 27 -17.46 -11.34 -28.79
CA ARG A 27 -17.84 -10.35 -27.76
C ARG A 27 -19.36 -10.22 -27.61
N LYS A 28 -20.08 -10.12 -28.73
CA LYS A 28 -21.56 -10.04 -28.73
C LYS A 28 -22.23 -11.31 -28.20
N LYS A 29 -21.61 -12.48 -28.39
CA LYS A 29 -22.12 -13.76 -27.90
C LYS A 29 -21.94 -13.90 -26.38
N VAL A 30 -20.77 -13.55 -25.86
CA VAL A 30 -20.49 -13.52 -24.41
C VAL A 30 -21.41 -12.52 -23.69
N LEU A 31 -21.61 -11.32 -24.24
CA LEU A 31 -22.54 -10.31 -23.70
C LEU A 31 -23.99 -10.80 -23.60
N LYS A 32 -24.40 -11.77 -24.43
CA LYS A 32 -25.76 -12.32 -24.47
C LYS A 32 -25.95 -13.48 -23.50
N GLU A 33 -24.88 -14.19 -23.15
CA GLU A 33 -24.91 -15.39 -22.29
C GLU A 33 -24.54 -15.13 -20.83
N VAL A 34 -23.86 -14.03 -20.52
CA VAL A 34 -23.51 -13.66 -19.14
C VAL A 34 -24.77 -13.15 -18.41
N ASN A 35 -25.41 -14.05 -17.68
CA ASN A 35 -26.55 -13.76 -16.84
C ASN A 35 -26.10 -13.22 -15.46
N PHE A 36 -26.81 -12.23 -14.91
CA PHE A 36 -26.60 -11.73 -13.56
C PHE A 36 -26.55 -12.85 -12.51
N GLN A 37 -27.37 -13.90 -12.69
CA GLN A 37 -27.41 -15.05 -11.80
C GLN A 37 -26.16 -15.94 -11.85
N PHE A 38 -25.49 -16.01 -13.00
CA PHE A 38 -24.21 -16.72 -13.15
C PHE A 38 -23.09 -15.92 -12.47
N LEU A 39 -23.12 -14.59 -12.65
CA LEU A 39 -22.12 -13.69 -12.08
C LEU A 39 -22.22 -13.62 -10.54
N THR A 40 -23.44 -13.64 -9.98
CA THR A 40 -23.63 -13.73 -8.52
C THR A 40 -23.20 -15.08 -7.95
N GLN A 41 -23.38 -16.18 -8.67
CA GLN A 41 -22.89 -17.50 -8.25
C GLN A 41 -21.36 -17.54 -8.21
N ILE A 42 -20.70 -17.00 -9.24
CA ILE A 42 -19.24 -16.92 -9.29
C ILE A 42 -18.68 -16.06 -8.14
N LEU A 43 -19.29 -14.90 -7.88
CA LEU A 43 -18.87 -14.03 -6.80
C LEU A 43 -19.13 -14.63 -5.42
N ALA A 44 -20.22 -15.39 -5.26
CA ALA A 44 -20.53 -16.07 -4.01
C ALA A 44 -19.64 -17.31 -3.75
N SER A 45 -19.02 -17.87 -4.79
CA SER A 45 -17.95 -18.87 -4.66
C SER A 45 -16.57 -18.26 -4.52
N TYR A 46 -16.42 -16.97 -4.82
CA TYR A 46 -15.14 -16.28 -4.71
C TYR A 46 -14.87 -15.92 -3.26
N ASN A 47 -13.92 -16.63 -2.65
CA ASN A 47 -13.43 -16.30 -1.31
C ASN A 47 -12.30 -15.26 -1.37
N ALA A 48 -11.99 -14.78 -2.57
CA ALA A 48 -10.96 -13.81 -2.86
C ALA A 48 -9.58 -14.25 -2.38
N THR A 49 -9.27 -15.53 -2.44
CA THR A 49 -8.03 -16.12 -1.90
C THR A 49 -6.98 -16.36 -3.00
N THR A 50 -5.81 -16.90 -2.64
CA THR A 50 -4.76 -17.31 -3.60
C THR A 50 -4.91 -18.76 -4.10
N SER A 51 -6.03 -19.42 -3.80
CA SER A 51 -6.32 -20.78 -4.27
C SER A 51 -6.41 -20.85 -5.80
N GLU A 52 -6.17 -22.04 -6.37
CA GLU A 52 -6.24 -22.24 -7.82
C GLU A 52 -7.65 -21.99 -8.37
N GLU A 53 -8.67 -22.32 -7.59
CA GLU A 53 -10.08 -22.06 -7.91
C GLU A 53 -10.39 -20.56 -7.96
N ASP A 54 -9.98 -19.81 -6.93
CA ASP A 54 -10.17 -18.36 -6.90
C ASP A 54 -9.37 -17.66 -7.99
N ARG A 55 -8.19 -18.19 -8.37
CA ARG A 55 -7.40 -17.64 -9.48
C ARG A 55 -8.09 -17.83 -10.83
N GLN A 56 -8.76 -18.96 -11.05
CA GLN A 56 -9.56 -19.18 -12.26
C GLN A 56 -10.81 -18.29 -12.29
N ILE A 57 -11.48 -18.11 -11.14
CA ILE A 57 -12.59 -17.17 -11.00
C ILE A 57 -12.11 -15.74 -11.28
N PHE A 58 -10.95 -15.38 -10.73
CA PHE A 58 -10.31 -14.09 -10.92
C PHE A 58 -9.99 -13.83 -12.40
N ASP A 59 -9.37 -14.79 -13.09
CA ASP A 59 -9.05 -14.70 -14.52
C ASP A 59 -10.31 -14.60 -15.39
N ALA A 60 -11.38 -15.31 -15.02
CA ALA A 60 -12.69 -15.22 -15.69
C ALA A 60 -13.34 -13.84 -15.47
N LEU A 61 -13.26 -13.28 -14.27
CA LEU A 61 -13.72 -11.91 -13.98
C LEU A 61 -12.88 -10.87 -14.73
N GLU A 62 -11.56 -11.06 -14.82
CA GLU A 62 -10.69 -10.20 -15.61
C GLU A 62 -11.05 -10.25 -17.10
N PHE A 63 -11.30 -11.44 -17.64
CA PHE A 63 -11.78 -11.61 -19.01
C PHE A 63 -13.12 -10.90 -19.23
N LEU A 64 -14.05 -10.99 -18.29
CA LEU A 64 -15.32 -10.27 -18.35
C LEU A 64 -15.09 -8.75 -18.33
N ILE A 65 -14.26 -8.24 -17.42
CA ILE A 65 -13.90 -6.81 -17.38
C ILE A 65 -13.23 -6.36 -18.69
N LEU A 66 -12.46 -7.22 -19.36
CA LEU A 66 -11.84 -6.93 -20.65
C LEU A 66 -12.85 -6.94 -21.82
N VAL A 67 -13.93 -7.71 -21.72
CA VAL A 67 -14.97 -7.81 -22.76
C VAL A 67 -15.99 -6.67 -22.66
N TYR A 68 -16.32 -6.24 -21.44
CA TYR A 68 -17.15 -5.07 -21.20
C TYR A 68 -16.24 -3.84 -21.16
N SER A 69 -16.17 -3.10 -22.26
CA SER A 69 -15.33 -1.90 -22.40
C SER A 69 -15.50 -0.84 -21.29
N ASP A 70 -16.53 -0.96 -20.45
CA ASP A 70 -16.80 -0.08 -19.31
C ASP A 70 -16.95 -0.90 -18.01
N PRO A 71 -15.92 -0.94 -17.14
CA PRO A 71 -15.92 -1.71 -15.89
C PRO A 71 -17.02 -1.25 -14.91
N SER A 72 -17.43 0.02 -15.02
CA SER A 72 -18.43 0.66 -14.16
C SER A 72 -19.80 -0.04 -14.18
N LEU A 73 -20.20 -0.59 -15.34
CA LEU A 73 -21.47 -1.30 -15.53
C LEU A 73 -21.50 -2.66 -14.84
N ILE A 74 -20.37 -3.35 -14.75
CA ILE A 74 -20.26 -4.62 -14.03
C ILE A 74 -20.30 -4.36 -12.52
N PHE A 75 -19.54 -3.38 -12.03
CA PHE A 75 -19.46 -3.10 -10.59
C PHE A 75 -20.71 -2.42 -10.01
N SER A 76 -21.45 -1.62 -10.80
CA SER A 76 -22.74 -1.08 -10.38
C SER A 76 -23.81 -2.17 -10.22
N MET A 77 -23.75 -3.23 -11.04
CA MET A 77 -24.59 -4.41 -10.87
C MET A 77 -24.26 -5.17 -9.58
N ILE A 78 -23.00 -5.16 -9.14
CA ILE A 78 -22.49 -6.06 -8.09
C ILE A 78 -22.41 -5.42 -6.68
N SER A 79 -22.45 -4.09 -6.56
CA SER A 79 -22.33 -3.39 -5.26
C SER A 79 -23.57 -3.54 -4.33
N PRO A 80 -23.41 -3.77 -3.01
CA PRO A 80 -22.16 -3.97 -2.28
C PRO A 80 -21.62 -5.39 -2.48
N ILE A 81 -20.29 -5.49 -2.62
CA ILE A 81 -19.61 -6.75 -2.85
C ILE A 81 -19.29 -7.39 -1.50
N VAL A 82 -19.90 -8.55 -1.22
CA VAL A 82 -19.70 -9.30 0.02
C VAL A 82 -19.17 -10.68 -0.34
N TRP A 83 -18.19 -11.18 0.41
CA TRP A 83 -17.46 -12.42 0.12
C TRP A 83 -17.82 -13.55 1.09
N GLY A 84 -17.46 -14.78 0.72
CA GLY A 84 -17.63 -15.95 1.57
C GLY A 84 -18.98 -16.67 1.41
N GLU A 85 -19.14 -17.85 2.01
CA GLU A 85 -20.42 -18.58 2.00
C GLU A 85 -21.59 -17.77 2.57
N GLN A 86 -21.30 -16.85 3.50
CA GLN A 86 -22.29 -15.94 4.10
C GLN A 86 -22.82 -14.89 3.09
N SER A 87 -22.10 -14.65 1.99
CA SER A 87 -22.56 -13.75 0.92
C SER A 87 -23.74 -14.31 0.11
N LYS A 88 -23.90 -15.65 0.05
CA LYS A 88 -24.99 -16.31 -0.68
C LYS A 88 -26.37 -15.84 -0.19
N GLU A 89 -26.54 -15.66 1.12
CA GLU A 89 -27.79 -15.14 1.67
C GLU A 89 -28.03 -13.68 1.31
N ILE A 90 -26.99 -12.86 1.28
CA ILE A 90 -27.07 -11.42 0.98
C ILE A 90 -27.44 -11.21 -0.49
N TYR A 91 -26.82 -11.97 -1.42
CA TYR A 91 -27.17 -11.94 -2.84
C TYR A 91 -28.57 -12.51 -3.12
N LYS A 92 -28.99 -13.56 -2.40
CA LYS A 92 -30.34 -14.14 -2.54
C LYS A 92 -31.44 -13.21 -2.02
N LYS A 93 -31.21 -12.53 -0.89
CA LYS A 93 -32.11 -11.50 -0.34
C LYS A 93 -32.22 -10.30 -1.28
N ARG A 94 -31.16 -9.95 -2.00
CA ARG A 94 -31.14 -8.82 -2.96
C ARG A 94 -31.91 -9.10 -4.26
N GLY A 95 -31.90 -10.35 -4.74
CA GLY A 95 -32.78 -10.79 -5.85
C GLY A 95 -34.28 -10.67 -5.52
N GLN A 96 -34.64 -10.60 -4.23
CA GLN A 96 -36.03 -10.48 -3.77
C GLN A 96 -36.42 -9.03 -3.38
N LEU A 97 -35.48 -8.22 -2.89
CA LEU A 97 -35.80 -6.93 -2.24
C LEU A 97 -35.35 -5.65 -2.96
N GLY A 98 -34.75 -5.71 -4.16
CA GLY A 98 -34.56 -4.55 -5.04
C GLY A 98 -34.07 -3.25 -4.36
N GLY A 99 -32.75 -3.08 -4.21
CA GLY A 99 -32.12 -1.77 -4.04
C GLY A 99 -31.95 -1.18 -2.63
N THR A 100 -32.54 -1.74 -1.56
CA THR A 100 -32.63 -1.04 -0.26
C THR A 100 -31.60 -1.42 0.81
N LEU A 101 -30.49 -2.11 0.48
CA LEU A 101 -29.51 -2.58 1.47
C LEU A 101 -28.12 -1.95 1.27
N SER A 102 -28.02 -0.65 1.55
CA SER A 102 -26.74 0.08 1.63
C SER A 102 -26.08 0.02 3.01
N ARG A 103 -26.52 -0.86 3.92
CA ARG A 103 -26.09 -0.85 5.34
C ARG A 103 -25.87 -2.26 5.88
N THR A 104 -24.73 -2.87 5.56
CA THR A 104 -24.10 -3.86 6.45
C THR A 104 -22.59 -3.60 6.45
N THR A 105 -22.02 -3.34 7.63
CA THR A 105 -20.60 -3.08 7.86
C THR A 105 -19.91 -4.40 8.24
N PRO A 106 -18.86 -4.83 7.52
CA PRO A 106 -18.15 -6.09 7.81
C PRO A 106 -17.06 -5.87 8.90
N GLU A 107 -17.46 -5.40 10.08
CA GLU A 107 -16.51 -4.98 11.13
C GLU A 107 -16.24 -6.04 12.22
N GLN A 108 -16.94 -7.19 12.24
CA GLN A 108 -16.84 -8.10 13.40
C GLN A 108 -15.97 -9.35 13.24
N ASP A 109 -15.62 -9.80 12.03
CA ASP A 109 -14.99 -11.13 11.88
C ASP A 109 -13.47 -11.11 11.63
N ALA A 110 -12.84 -9.95 11.47
CA ALA A 110 -11.42 -9.88 11.09
C ALA A 110 -10.42 -10.10 12.25
N ARG A 111 -10.88 -10.39 13.48
CA ARG A 111 -10.01 -10.42 14.67
C ARG A 111 -9.54 -11.81 15.13
N GLU A 112 -10.12 -12.91 14.64
CA GLU A 112 -9.80 -14.25 15.16
C GLU A 112 -8.89 -15.11 14.26
N ASP A 113 -8.89 -14.90 12.93
CA ASP A 113 -8.18 -15.78 11.98
C ASP A 113 -6.66 -15.51 11.84
N ALA A 114 -6.06 -14.81 12.80
CA ALA A 114 -4.66 -14.40 12.68
C ALA A 114 -3.63 -15.50 12.99
N ARG A 115 -4.05 -16.67 13.47
CA ARG A 115 -3.15 -17.69 14.03
C ARG A 115 -3.04 -19.00 13.26
N ASP A 116 -3.92 -19.28 12.29
CA ASP A 116 -3.86 -20.49 11.46
C ASP A 116 -3.83 -20.13 9.98
N GLY A 117 -2.73 -20.50 9.28
CA GLY A 117 -2.63 -20.63 7.82
C GLY A 117 -3.47 -19.70 6.93
N LYS A 118 -3.38 -18.37 7.17
CA LYS A 118 -4.27 -17.36 6.59
C LYS A 118 -4.61 -17.60 5.12
N VAL A 119 -5.90 -17.70 4.89
CA VAL A 119 -6.56 -17.40 3.62
C VAL A 119 -6.13 -15.98 3.19
N LEU A 120 -5.13 -15.89 2.31
CA LEU A 120 -4.56 -14.63 1.83
C LEU A 120 -5.47 -14.04 0.77
N TYR A 121 -6.05 -12.87 1.04
CA TYR A 121 -6.86 -12.15 0.06
C TYR A 121 -6.03 -11.75 -1.17
N ASP A 122 -6.54 -11.96 -2.39
CA ASP A 122 -5.89 -11.50 -3.62
C ASP A 122 -5.89 -9.97 -3.66
N VAL A 123 -4.71 -9.43 -3.43
CA VAL A 123 -4.43 -7.99 -3.46
C VAL A 123 -4.82 -7.36 -4.80
N ARG A 124 -4.70 -8.09 -5.91
CA ARG A 124 -5.06 -7.55 -7.23
C ARG A 124 -6.57 -7.29 -7.34
N PHE A 125 -7.38 -8.10 -6.69
CA PHE A 125 -8.81 -7.89 -6.59
C PHE A 125 -9.12 -6.62 -5.79
N LEU A 126 -8.51 -6.45 -4.62
CA LEU A 126 -8.69 -5.27 -3.77
C LEU A 126 -8.27 -3.97 -4.48
N LEU A 127 -7.14 -3.99 -5.22
CA LEU A 127 -6.69 -2.83 -5.98
C LEU A 127 -7.68 -2.46 -7.10
N ARG A 128 -8.26 -3.45 -7.79
CA ARG A 128 -9.31 -3.22 -8.79
C ARG A 128 -10.60 -2.68 -8.17
N LEU A 129 -10.97 -3.17 -7.00
CA LEU A 129 -12.09 -2.64 -6.24
C LEU A 129 -11.86 -1.15 -5.93
N PHE A 130 -10.68 -0.79 -5.43
CA PHE A 130 -10.35 0.62 -5.17
C PHE A 130 -10.46 1.48 -6.44
N LEU A 131 -9.97 1.01 -7.58
CA LEU A 131 -10.14 1.72 -8.85
C LEU A 131 -11.61 1.94 -9.21
N SER A 132 -12.46 0.94 -8.99
CA SER A 132 -13.90 1.03 -9.31
C SER A 132 -14.65 1.99 -8.38
N MET A 133 -14.26 2.04 -7.11
CA MET A 133 -14.87 2.94 -6.12
C MET A 133 -14.55 4.40 -6.42
N MET A 134 -13.40 4.68 -7.04
CA MET A 134 -12.84 6.03 -7.22
C MET A 134 -13.19 6.67 -8.57
N HIS A 135 -14.42 6.43 -9.04
CA HIS A 135 -14.96 7.08 -10.24
C HIS A 135 -15.29 8.57 -10.01
N PRO A 136 -15.17 9.43 -11.05
CA PRO A 136 -15.57 10.83 -10.96
C PRO A 136 -17.07 10.90 -10.66
N GLY A 137 -17.43 11.56 -9.54
CA GLY A 137 -18.80 11.63 -9.02
C GLY A 137 -19.11 10.66 -7.87
N SER A 138 -18.17 9.85 -7.40
CA SER A 138 -18.38 9.03 -6.20
C SER A 138 -18.48 9.88 -4.94
N GLU A 139 -19.41 9.53 -4.03
CA GLU A 139 -19.50 10.12 -2.69
C GLU A 139 -18.38 9.65 -1.71
N LEU A 140 -17.37 8.94 -2.21
CA LEU A 140 -16.33 8.37 -1.38
C LEU A 140 -15.44 9.49 -0.81
N LYS A 141 -15.64 9.79 0.47
CA LYS A 141 -14.79 10.71 1.22
C LYS A 141 -13.36 10.16 1.29
N TYR A 142 -12.41 10.87 0.69
CA TYR A 142 -10.99 10.46 0.66
C TYR A 142 -10.45 10.16 2.07
N ARG A 143 -10.91 10.89 3.09
CA ARG A 143 -10.53 10.68 4.49
C ARG A 143 -10.89 9.27 4.98
N SER A 144 -12.10 8.79 4.70
CA SER A 144 -12.55 7.44 5.08
C SER A 144 -11.75 6.34 4.39
N PHE A 145 -11.30 6.58 3.14
CA PHE A 145 -10.40 5.65 2.45
C PHE A 145 -9.05 5.53 3.14
N VAL A 146 -8.49 6.65 3.62
CA VAL A 146 -7.21 6.66 4.33
C VAL A 146 -7.34 6.11 5.75
N GLU A 147 -8.41 6.45 6.47
CA GLU A 147 -8.70 5.95 7.83
C GLU A 147 -8.80 4.41 7.86
N ARG A 148 -9.38 3.81 6.83
CA ARG A 148 -9.47 2.36 6.65
C ARG A 148 -8.20 1.70 6.11
N ASN A 149 -7.06 2.43 6.10
CA ASN A 149 -5.77 1.99 5.58
C ASN A 149 -5.78 1.61 4.08
N GLY A 150 -6.76 2.05 3.29
CA GLY A 150 -6.83 1.74 1.85
C GLY A 150 -5.59 2.26 1.12
N LEU A 151 -5.22 3.52 1.40
CA LEU A 151 -4.02 4.13 0.80
C LEU A 151 -2.71 3.48 1.29
N ALA A 152 -2.66 3.06 2.56
CA ALA A 152 -1.50 2.36 3.11
C ALA A 152 -1.30 0.97 2.45
N LEU A 153 -2.39 0.25 2.17
CA LEU A 153 -2.34 -0.99 1.39
C LEU A 153 -1.76 -0.74 -0.01
N VAL A 154 -2.26 0.29 -0.70
CA VAL A 154 -1.80 0.64 -2.05
C VAL A 154 -0.31 0.96 -2.05
N PHE A 155 0.19 1.73 -1.08
CA PHE A 155 1.63 1.96 -0.95
C PHE A 155 2.40 0.66 -0.72
N SER A 156 1.93 -0.23 0.14
CA SER A 156 2.56 -1.54 0.39
C SER A 156 2.68 -2.37 -0.89
N CYS A 157 1.65 -2.33 -1.75
CA CYS A 157 1.62 -3.05 -3.02
C CYS A 157 2.69 -2.59 -4.04
N THR A 158 3.21 -1.37 -3.91
CA THR A 158 4.29 -0.87 -4.79
C THR A 158 5.62 -1.62 -4.63
N SER A 159 5.81 -2.31 -3.49
CA SER A 159 6.99 -3.13 -3.21
C SER A 159 6.84 -4.59 -3.65
N SER A 160 5.65 -4.97 -4.13
CA SER A 160 5.37 -6.35 -4.57
C SER A 160 6.34 -6.81 -5.68
N THR A 161 6.67 -8.10 -5.69
CA THR A 161 7.50 -8.73 -6.72
C THR A 161 6.81 -8.75 -8.08
N ASP A 162 5.48 -8.82 -8.09
CA ASP A 162 4.65 -8.89 -9.29
C ASP A 162 4.42 -7.50 -9.92
N ILE A 163 4.77 -7.38 -11.20
CA ILE A 163 4.59 -6.14 -11.98
C ILE A 163 3.12 -5.75 -12.13
N THR A 164 2.20 -6.70 -12.21
CA THR A 164 0.77 -6.41 -12.40
C THR A 164 0.19 -5.72 -11.17
N VAL A 165 0.48 -6.23 -9.98
CA VAL A 165 0.13 -5.65 -8.68
C VAL A 165 0.71 -4.23 -8.57
N ARG A 166 1.99 -4.04 -8.93
CA ARG A 166 2.61 -2.71 -8.89
C ARG A 166 1.92 -1.72 -9.84
N ARG A 167 1.64 -2.12 -11.09
CA ARG A 167 0.94 -1.27 -12.06
C ARG A 167 -0.46 -0.87 -11.59
N LEU A 168 -1.22 -1.82 -11.01
CA LEU A 168 -2.52 -1.53 -10.41
C LEU A 168 -2.39 -0.55 -9.24
N ALA A 169 -1.41 -0.75 -8.36
CA ALA A 169 -1.17 0.16 -7.24
C ALA A 169 -0.85 1.59 -7.70
N TYR A 170 0.06 1.76 -8.68
CA TYR A 170 0.35 3.07 -9.25
C TYR A 170 -0.86 3.70 -9.96
N CYS A 171 -1.69 2.89 -10.61
CA CYS A 171 -2.94 3.35 -11.20
C CYS A 171 -3.89 3.89 -10.12
N VAL A 172 -4.04 3.18 -8.99
CA VAL A 172 -4.85 3.62 -7.85
C VAL A 172 -4.29 4.93 -7.29
N LEU A 173 -2.98 5.06 -7.09
CA LEU A 173 -2.37 6.30 -6.61
C LEU A 173 -2.63 7.49 -7.56
N GLN A 174 -2.54 7.26 -8.87
CA GLN A 174 -2.79 8.30 -9.86
C GLN A 174 -4.28 8.69 -9.90
N LYS A 175 -5.19 7.72 -9.80
CA LYS A 175 -6.63 7.98 -9.68
C LYS A 175 -6.96 8.72 -8.39
N PHE A 176 -6.37 8.33 -7.26
CA PHE A 176 -6.50 9.05 -5.98
C PHE A 176 -6.08 10.50 -6.10
N LEU A 177 -4.94 10.77 -6.73
CA LEU A 177 -4.48 12.13 -6.97
C LEU A 177 -5.45 12.93 -7.85
N THR A 178 -6.00 12.33 -8.91
CA THR A 178 -7.01 12.99 -9.75
C THR A 178 -8.29 13.28 -8.98
N SER A 179 -8.81 12.31 -8.22
CA SER A 179 -10.01 12.50 -7.38
C SER A 179 -9.80 13.59 -6.33
N LEU A 180 -8.60 13.71 -5.75
CA LEU A 180 -8.30 14.81 -4.84
C LEU A 180 -8.33 16.17 -5.55
N HIS A 181 -7.90 16.27 -6.81
CA HIS A 181 -7.95 17.51 -7.58
C HIS A 181 -9.36 17.94 -7.97
N GLU A 182 -10.27 16.99 -8.20
CA GLU A 182 -11.66 17.25 -8.59
C GLU A 182 -12.56 17.75 -7.45
N LEU A 183 -12.15 17.54 -6.19
CA LEU A 183 -12.87 18.09 -5.03
C LEU A 183 -12.67 19.62 -4.96
N ASP A 184 -13.72 20.40 -4.74
CA ASP A 184 -13.60 21.84 -4.51
C ASP A 184 -12.90 22.16 -3.18
N ILE A 185 -12.29 23.34 -3.07
CA ILE A 185 -11.36 23.73 -1.98
C ILE A 185 -12.11 24.36 -0.78
N ASP A 186 -13.40 24.62 -0.90
CA ASP A 186 -14.11 25.59 -0.05
C ASP A 186 -14.58 25.08 1.32
N THR A 187 -14.36 23.81 1.67
CA THR A 187 -14.67 23.27 3.00
C THR A 187 -13.46 23.29 3.93
N ALA A 188 -13.61 23.85 5.15
CA ALA A 188 -12.55 23.94 6.16
C ALA A 188 -11.90 22.59 6.58
N ASP A 189 -12.54 21.47 6.24
CA ASP A 189 -12.05 20.10 6.45
C ASP A 189 -10.97 19.66 5.42
N ASP A 190 -10.77 20.44 4.35
CA ASP A 190 -9.88 20.09 3.22
C ASP A 190 -8.45 20.61 3.33
N ARG A 191 -8.04 21.17 4.47
CA ARG A 191 -6.65 21.66 4.67
C ARG A 191 -5.61 20.54 4.50
N TYR A 192 -5.96 19.31 4.87
CA TYR A 192 -5.06 18.15 4.77
C TYR A 192 -4.99 17.56 3.35
N LYS A 193 -5.94 17.88 2.46
CA LYS A 193 -5.93 17.46 1.05
C LYS A 193 -4.62 17.85 0.36
N ASN A 194 -4.17 19.09 0.59
CA ASN A 194 -2.94 19.60 0.01
C ASN A 194 -1.70 18.80 0.44
N LEU A 195 -1.69 18.25 1.66
CA LEU A 195 -0.60 17.39 2.13
C LEU A 195 -0.60 16.04 1.42
N TYR A 196 -1.77 15.43 1.17
CA TYR A 196 -1.85 14.20 0.37
C TYR A 196 -1.43 14.44 -1.09
N VAL A 197 -1.89 15.53 -1.70
CA VAL A 197 -1.47 15.90 -3.05
C VAL A 197 0.05 16.08 -3.11
N TYR A 198 0.63 16.74 -2.11
CA TYR A 198 2.07 16.95 -2.02
C TYR A 198 2.84 15.63 -1.84
N LEU A 199 2.39 14.76 -0.93
CA LEU A 199 2.98 13.45 -0.68
C LEU A 199 3.03 12.59 -1.95
N LEU A 200 1.92 12.52 -2.67
CA LEU A 200 1.82 11.77 -3.93
C LEU A 200 2.65 12.40 -5.05
N ARG A 201 2.73 13.74 -5.09
CA ARG A 201 3.53 14.46 -6.08
C ARG A 201 5.03 14.25 -5.87
N ILE A 202 5.51 14.27 -4.62
CA ILE A 202 6.92 13.96 -4.34
C ILE A 202 7.25 12.54 -4.75
N LEU A 203 6.40 11.56 -4.40
CA LEU A 203 6.62 10.18 -4.80
C LEU A 203 6.67 10.07 -6.32
N LYS A 204 5.73 10.69 -7.03
CA LYS A 204 5.70 10.73 -8.50
C LYS A 204 6.96 11.34 -9.09
N GLN A 205 7.47 12.43 -8.51
CA GLN A 205 8.67 13.11 -8.97
C GLN A 205 9.95 12.30 -8.71
N SER A 206 9.92 11.40 -7.73
CA SER A 206 11.05 10.55 -7.36
C SER A 206 11.12 9.27 -8.21
N ILE A 207 10.09 8.99 -9.01
CA ILE A 207 10.02 7.79 -9.87
C ILE A 207 10.44 8.14 -11.30
N GLU A 208 11.49 7.48 -11.79
CA GLU A 208 12.04 7.71 -13.13
C GLU A 208 11.53 6.70 -14.18
N THR A 209 11.13 5.50 -13.75
CA THR A 209 10.76 4.37 -14.62
C THR A 209 9.28 4.01 -14.49
N GLU A 210 8.74 3.22 -15.42
CA GLU A 210 7.35 2.76 -15.35
C GLU A 210 7.18 1.67 -14.27
N ALA A 211 6.38 1.97 -13.25
CA ALA A 211 6.04 1.05 -12.16
C ALA A 211 7.25 0.34 -11.50
N PRO A 212 8.26 1.10 -11.02
CA PRO A 212 9.41 0.51 -10.34
C PRO A 212 8.98 -0.23 -9.10
N ARG A 213 9.78 -1.22 -8.72
CA ARG A 213 9.62 -1.86 -7.42
C ARG A 213 10.27 -0.97 -6.37
N LEU A 214 9.47 -0.38 -5.49
CA LEU A 214 10.00 0.38 -4.36
C LEU A 214 10.58 -0.58 -3.30
N PRO A 215 11.62 -0.16 -2.57
CA PRO A 215 12.01 -0.88 -1.35
C PRO A 215 10.89 -0.83 -0.31
N HIS A 216 10.75 -1.91 0.48
CA HIS A 216 9.71 -1.99 1.49
C HIS A 216 9.86 -0.86 2.52
N MET A 217 11.10 -0.45 2.82
CA MET A 217 11.42 0.69 3.71
C MET A 217 10.72 1.98 3.27
N VAL A 218 10.75 2.28 1.97
CA VAL A 218 10.18 3.51 1.42
C VAL A 218 8.65 3.38 1.33
N SER A 219 8.17 2.25 0.86
CA SER A 219 6.73 1.96 0.75
C SER A 219 6.02 2.00 2.10
N HIS A 220 6.58 1.35 3.13
CA HIS A 220 6.03 1.37 4.49
C HIS A 220 6.13 2.77 5.10
N PHE A 221 7.18 3.54 4.79
CA PHE A 221 7.26 4.95 5.19
C PHE A 221 6.06 5.74 4.64
N PHE A 222 5.82 5.72 3.33
CA PHE A 222 4.68 6.42 2.74
C PHE A 222 3.33 5.89 3.27
N ALA A 223 3.20 4.58 3.47
CA ALA A 223 2.01 3.98 4.07
C ALA A 223 1.73 4.55 5.48
N ARG A 224 2.74 4.60 6.35
CA ARG A 224 2.60 5.14 7.70
C ARG A 224 2.37 6.65 7.72
N VAL A 225 3.07 7.40 6.87
CA VAL A 225 2.87 8.85 6.73
C VAL A 225 1.46 9.16 6.27
N SER A 226 0.92 8.37 5.32
CA SER A 226 -0.44 8.58 4.83
C SER A 226 -1.47 8.54 5.96
N LYS A 227 -1.28 7.66 6.95
CA LYS A 227 -2.12 7.61 8.16
C LYS A 227 -1.76 8.70 9.17
N LEU A 228 -0.48 9.01 9.32
CA LEU A 228 0.00 10.06 10.24
C LEU A 228 -0.58 11.43 9.92
N ILE A 229 -0.84 11.73 8.63
CA ILE A 229 -1.46 12.99 8.20
C ILE A 229 -2.84 13.21 8.83
N LEU A 230 -3.57 12.14 9.16
CA LEU A 230 -4.88 12.23 9.84
C LEU A 230 -4.77 12.53 11.34
N HIS A 231 -3.59 12.37 11.93
CA HIS A 231 -3.37 12.45 13.37
C HIS A 231 -2.29 13.49 13.70
N PRO A 232 -2.60 14.80 13.55
CA PRO A 232 -1.66 15.88 13.87
C PRO A 232 -1.27 15.93 15.35
N GLU A 233 -2.07 15.33 16.23
CA GLU A 233 -1.81 15.15 17.67
C GLU A 233 -0.57 14.27 17.94
N SER A 234 -0.11 13.52 16.94
CA SER A 234 1.01 12.60 17.13
C SER A 234 2.32 13.36 17.35
N PRO A 235 3.14 12.96 18.34
CA PRO A 235 4.41 13.64 18.63
C PRO A 235 5.42 13.57 17.47
N VAL A 236 5.26 12.59 16.57
CA VAL A 236 6.15 12.37 15.41
C VAL A 236 5.73 13.21 14.20
N TYR A 237 4.50 13.74 14.18
CA TYR A 237 3.95 14.49 13.06
C TYR A 237 4.82 15.69 12.65
N PRO A 238 5.30 16.57 13.56
CA PRO A 238 6.09 17.74 13.18
C PRO A 238 7.44 17.36 12.55
N ALA A 239 8.10 16.35 13.11
CA ALA A 239 9.40 15.87 12.62
C ALA A 239 9.27 15.35 11.18
N VAL A 240 8.25 14.54 10.91
CA VAL A 240 7.97 13.96 9.59
C VAL A 240 7.49 15.03 8.60
N LEU A 241 6.59 15.92 8.98
CA LEU A 241 6.10 16.97 8.09
C LEU A 241 7.21 17.95 7.70
N SER A 242 8.10 18.29 8.63
CA SER A 242 9.25 19.17 8.35
C SER A 242 10.16 18.59 7.26
N PHE A 243 10.30 17.27 7.18
CA PHE A 243 11.06 16.61 6.12
C PHE A 243 10.44 16.83 4.74
N PHE A 244 9.13 16.65 4.64
CA PHE A 244 8.42 16.86 3.38
C PHE A 244 8.59 18.30 2.91
N ILE A 245 8.50 19.29 3.80
CA ILE A 245 8.67 20.71 3.42
C ILE A 245 10.12 21.00 2.96
N LEU A 246 11.12 20.40 3.60
CA LEU A 246 12.53 20.70 3.36
C LEU A 246 13.11 20.02 2.11
N LYS A 247 12.55 18.90 1.66
CA LYS A 247 13.13 18.10 0.57
C LYS A 247 12.13 17.92 -0.58
N PRO A 248 12.37 18.55 -1.74
CA PRO A 248 11.45 18.45 -2.89
C PRO A 248 11.50 17.10 -3.62
N VAL A 249 12.52 16.27 -3.34
CA VAL A 249 12.71 14.93 -3.92
C VAL A 249 13.17 13.97 -2.82
N ILE A 250 12.67 12.74 -2.85
CA ILE A 250 13.03 11.69 -1.91
C ILE A 250 13.95 10.68 -2.61
N ASP A 251 15.04 10.35 -1.96
CA ASP A 251 15.93 9.29 -2.43
C ASP A 251 15.31 7.93 -2.09
N LEU A 252 14.87 7.20 -3.12
CA LEU A 252 14.20 5.91 -3.00
C LEU A 252 15.16 4.78 -2.61
N ASN A 253 16.48 4.99 -2.67
CA ASN A 253 17.48 3.96 -2.33
C ASN A 253 17.90 3.99 -0.86
N ASN A 254 17.31 4.89 -0.07
CA ASN A 254 17.66 5.12 1.32
C ASN A 254 16.40 5.13 2.19
N VAL A 255 16.55 4.76 3.46
CA VAL A 255 15.48 4.93 4.45
C VAL A 255 15.21 6.43 4.67
N PRO A 256 13.99 6.94 4.39
CA PRO A 256 13.68 8.35 4.56
C PRO A 256 13.85 8.80 6.01
N GLU A 257 14.55 9.93 6.22
CA GLU A 257 14.78 10.57 7.52
C GLU A 257 15.35 9.70 8.65
N PHE A 258 16.02 8.59 8.30
CA PHE A 258 16.57 7.65 9.27
C PHE A 258 17.36 8.32 10.40
N TYR A 259 18.38 9.12 10.08
CA TYR A 259 19.22 9.76 11.09
C TYR A 259 18.49 10.80 11.92
N LYS A 260 17.64 11.61 11.29
CA LYS A 260 16.93 12.70 11.97
C LYS A 260 15.98 12.16 13.03
N LEU A 261 15.28 11.06 12.73
CA LEU A 261 14.34 10.45 13.67
C LEU A 261 15.05 9.55 14.70
N LEU A 262 16.09 8.81 14.29
CA LEU A 262 16.81 7.92 15.20
C LEU A 262 17.63 8.69 16.24
N LEU A 263 18.33 9.74 15.79
CA LEU A 263 19.16 10.63 16.59
C LEU A 263 18.45 11.97 16.81
N SER A 264 17.15 11.93 17.06
CA SER A 264 16.33 13.13 17.23
C SER A 264 16.87 14.03 18.36
N SER A 265 17.02 15.31 18.03
CA SER A 265 17.37 16.37 18.99
C SER A 265 16.14 16.97 19.70
N SER A 266 14.95 16.41 19.51
CA SER A 266 13.72 16.90 20.09
C SER A 266 13.72 16.73 21.62
N ALA A 267 13.58 17.82 22.38
CA ALA A 267 13.66 17.78 23.84
C ALA A 267 12.59 16.86 24.47
N SER A 268 11.37 16.88 23.93
CA SER A 268 10.21 16.17 24.51
C SER A 268 9.82 14.88 23.79
N TYR A 269 10.10 14.78 22.47
CA TYR A 269 9.55 13.72 21.62
C TYR A 269 10.58 12.77 20.99
N HIS A 270 11.87 12.91 21.34
CA HIS A 270 12.95 12.10 20.78
C HIS A 270 12.73 10.59 20.94
N LYS A 271 12.07 10.16 22.03
CA LYS A 271 11.80 8.73 22.29
C LYS A 271 10.79 8.16 21.30
N GLN A 272 9.69 8.86 21.09
CA GLN A 272 8.61 8.45 20.20
C GLN A 272 9.05 8.50 18.73
N GLU A 273 9.84 9.51 18.34
CA GLU A 273 10.43 9.60 17.00
C GLU A 273 11.37 8.43 16.72
N ARG A 274 12.21 8.07 17.70
CA ARG A 274 13.12 6.92 17.60
C ARG A 274 12.37 5.59 17.52
N GLU A 275 11.37 5.41 18.36
CA GLU A 275 10.51 4.21 18.35
C GLU A 275 9.79 4.08 16.99
N TRP A 276 9.28 5.17 16.45
CA TRP A 276 8.58 5.19 15.18
C TRP A 276 9.46 4.74 14.00
N ILE A 277 10.72 5.22 13.94
CA ILE A 277 11.62 4.80 12.87
C ILE A 277 12.13 3.36 13.07
N LEU A 278 12.40 2.92 14.29
CA LEU A 278 12.82 1.56 14.57
C LEU A 278 11.71 0.54 14.27
N THR A 279 10.47 0.84 14.65
CA THR A 279 9.32 -0.01 14.28
C THR A 279 9.12 -0.03 12.76
N LEU A 280 9.39 1.06 12.05
CA LEU A 280 9.28 1.10 10.59
C LEU A 280 10.29 0.16 9.94
N ILE A 281 11.54 0.19 10.42
CA ILE A 281 12.60 -0.68 9.93
C ILE A 281 12.28 -2.14 10.21
N LEU A 282 11.78 -2.45 11.42
CA LEU A 282 11.40 -3.80 11.80
C LEU A 282 10.34 -4.38 10.85
N ASP A 283 9.26 -3.63 10.60
CA ASP A 283 8.16 -4.09 9.75
C ASP A 283 8.53 -4.15 8.27
N ALA A 284 9.49 -3.32 7.83
CA ALA A 284 9.90 -3.23 6.44
C ALA A 284 11.10 -4.14 6.09
N LEU A 285 11.75 -4.76 7.06
CA LEU A 285 12.86 -5.68 6.84
C LEU A 285 12.32 -7.08 6.48
N ILE A 286 11.87 -7.25 5.24
CA ILE A 286 11.23 -8.48 4.75
C ILE A 286 12.19 -9.25 3.84
N GLU A 287 12.89 -8.57 2.93
CA GLU A 287 13.81 -9.18 1.98
C GLU A 287 15.27 -8.72 2.19
N PRO A 288 16.28 -9.49 1.71
CA PRO A 288 17.68 -9.08 1.74
C PRO A 288 17.96 -7.76 1.01
N ARG A 289 17.11 -7.37 0.06
CA ARG A 289 17.21 -6.08 -0.64
C ARG A 289 16.95 -4.90 0.31
N ASP A 290 16.04 -5.06 1.27
CA ASP A 290 15.70 -4.03 2.24
C ASP A 290 16.85 -3.81 3.22
N TYR A 291 17.59 -4.88 3.54
CA TYR A 291 18.85 -4.78 4.30
C TYR A 291 19.88 -3.90 3.58
N ASN A 292 20.02 -4.03 2.26
CA ASN A 292 20.96 -3.20 1.49
C ASN A 292 20.56 -1.71 1.52
N VAL A 293 19.27 -1.40 1.48
CA VAL A 293 18.72 -0.03 1.62
C VAL A 293 18.93 0.53 3.02
N LEU A 294 18.94 -0.32 4.03
CA LEU A 294 19.31 0.07 5.39
C LEU A 294 20.83 0.30 5.52
N GLN A 295 21.64 -0.51 4.85
CA GLN A 295 23.11 -0.45 4.92
C GLN A 295 23.76 0.62 4.04
N SER A 296 23.06 1.14 3.03
CA SER A 296 23.54 2.27 2.23
C SER A 296 23.99 3.47 3.08
N ARG A 297 23.37 3.64 4.26
CA ARG A 297 23.72 4.63 5.28
C ARG A 297 24.23 4.00 6.58
N SER A 298 24.83 2.81 6.50
CA SER A 298 25.37 2.10 7.68
C SER A 298 24.34 1.95 8.82
N GLY A 299 23.07 1.73 8.49
CA GLY A 299 21.98 1.80 9.46
C GLY A 299 22.13 0.81 10.62
N ILE A 300 22.59 -0.42 10.33
CA ILE A 300 22.85 -1.43 11.35
C ILE A 300 23.99 -1.00 12.27
N LYS A 301 25.11 -0.53 11.71
CA LYS A 301 26.27 -0.09 12.50
C LYS A 301 25.87 1.02 13.48
N VAL A 302 25.07 1.99 13.01
CA VAL A 302 24.55 3.08 13.85
C VAL A 302 23.65 2.54 14.96
N MET A 303 22.78 1.56 14.67
CA MET A 303 21.94 0.93 15.69
C MET A 303 22.76 0.15 16.73
N LEU A 304 23.80 -0.58 16.32
CA LEU A 304 24.69 -1.30 17.23
C LEU A 304 25.46 -0.33 18.15
N CYS A 305 25.98 0.78 17.60
CA CYS A 305 26.61 1.82 18.40
C CYS A 305 25.62 2.54 19.32
N LEU A 306 24.40 2.79 18.85
CA LEU A 306 23.37 3.44 19.65
C LEU A 306 22.98 2.58 20.86
N PHE A 307 22.85 1.26 20.67
CA PHE A 307 22.49 0.32 21.74
C PHE A 307 23.39 0.41 22.97
N THR A 308 24.70 0.60 22.79
CA THR A 308 25.69 0.69 23.89
C THR A 308 25.63 2.01 24.64
N THR A 309 24.98 3.03 24.10
CA THR A 309 24.87 4.33 24.78
C THR A 309 23.81 4.33 25.88
N CYS A 310 23.98 5.20 26.87
CA CYS A 310 22.99 5.45 27.92
C CYS A 310 21.77 6.25 27.43
N MET A 311 21.80 6.74 26.18
CA MET A 311 20.78 7.61 25.60
C MET A 311 19.55 6.86 25.08
N VAL A 312 19.50 5.54 25.22
CA VAL A 312 18.50 4.66 24.60
C VAL A 312 17.63 3.98 25.65
N ASP A 313 16.32 4.13 25.50
CA ASP A 313 15.32 3.47 26.32
C ASP A 313 15.27 1.95 26.06
N MET A 314 14.78 1.20 27.04
CA MET A 314 14.61 -0.25 26.93
C MET A 314 13.72 -0.68 25.77
N VAL A 315 12.71 0.12 25.41
CA VAL A 315 11.84 -0.14 24.25
C VAL A 315 12.63 -0.08 22.95
N ALA A 316 13.43 0.97 22.76
CA ALA A 316 14.27 1.10 21.57
C ALA A 316 15.35 0.00 21.51
N ARG A 317 15.95 -0.37 22.64
CA ARG A 317 16.88 -1.53 22.72
C ARG A 317 16.20 -2.84 22.28
N ARG A 318 14.97 -3.08 22.76
CA ARG A 318 14.19 -4.26 22.36
C ARG A 318 13.90 -4.26 20.85
N LEU A 319 13.54 -3.11 20.27
CA LEU A 319 13.31 -3.00 18.83
C LEU A 319 14.58 -3.26 18.03
N ILE A 320 15.73 -2.72 18.45
CA ILE A 320 17.02 -2.99 17.80
C ILE A 320 17.32 -4.50 17.82
N LEU A 321 17.14 -5.18 18.95
CA LEU A 321 17.32 -6.64 19.05
C LEU A 321 16.33 -7.41 18.15
N SER A 322 15.07 -6.98 18.07
CA SER A 322 14.08 -7.57 17.17
C SER A 322 14.46 -7.39 15.70
N ILE A 323 15.00 -6.23 15.31
CA ILE A 323 15.50 -5.97 13.96
C ILE A 323 16.68 -6.89 13.65
N LEU A 324 17.64 -7.01 14.57
CA LEU A 324 18.79 -7.92 14.41
C LEU A 324 18.33 -9.38 14.30
N LYS A 325 17.35 -9.79 15.10
CA LYS A 325 16.75 -11.13 15.02
C LYS A 325 16.13 -11.38 13.64
N ALA A 326 15.33 -10.43 13.14
CA ALA A 326 14.73 -10.53 11.81
C ALA A 326 15.81 -10.56 10.69
N ALA A 327 16.88 -9.77 10.84
CA ALA A 327 18.00 -9.75 9.91
C ALA A 327 18.76 -11.09 9.87
N VAL A 328 19.02 -11.70 11.03
CA VAL A 328 19.75 -12.98 11.14
C VAL A 328 18.91 -14.16 10.63
N GLN A 329 17.58 -14.06 10.63
CA GLN A 329 16.72 -15.08 10.01
C GLN A 329 16.93 -15.19 8.49
N MET A 330 17.49 -14.16 7.84
CA MET A 330 17.84 -14.19 6.43
C MET A 330 19.30 -14.65 6.24
N PRO A 331 19.58 -15.80 5.59
CA PRO A 331 20.94 -16.39 5.56
C PRO A 331 22.02 -15.48 4.95
N THR A 332 21.69 -14.76 3.88
CA THR A 332 22.62 -13.85 3.20
C THR A 332 22.98 -12.65 4.07
N VAL A 333 21.99 -12.12 4.80
CA VAL A 333 22.17 -10.98 5.70
C VAL A 333 22.90 -11.41 6.96
N ALA A 334 22.61 -12.59 7.50
CA ALA A 334 23.33 -13.17 8.61
C ALA A 334 24.82 -13.27 8.29
N HIS A 335 25.17 -13.83 7.13
CA HIS A 335 26.57 -13.92 6.69
C HIS A 335 27.26 -12.53 6.69
N ASP A 336 26.60 -11.51 6.12
CA ASP A 336 27.16 -10.15 6.11
C ASP A 336 27.32 -9.57 7.53
N LEU A 337 26.35 -9.80 8.42
CA LEU A 337 26.40 -9.35 9.81
C LEU A 337 27.53 -10.00 10.61
N PHE A 338 27.77 -11.30 10.41
CA PHE A 338 28.86 -12.01 11.08
C PHE A 338 30.23 -11.55 10.56
N TYR A 339 30.43 -11.54 9.25
CA TYR A 339 31.75 -11.30 8.68
C TYR A 339 32.11 -9.82 8.53
N ARG A 340 31.17 -8.96 8.10
CA ARG A 340 31.47 -7.53 7.89
C ARG A 340 31.20 -6.68 9.10
N MET A 341 30.12 -6.95 9.83
CA MET A 341 29.71 -6.13 10.99
C MET A 341 30.25 -6.64 12.33
N ASN A 342 30.97 -7.77 12.34
CA ASN A 342 31.51 -8.40 13.55
C ASN A 342 30.49 -8.55 14.67
N LEU A 343 29.26 -8.97 14.31
CA LEU A 343 28.15 -9.07 15.26
C LEU A 343 28.50 -9.96 16.46
N GLN A 344 29.29 -11.02 16.27
CA GLN A 344 29.79 -11.88 17.36
C GLN A 344 30.58 -11.12 18.42
N SER A 345 31.47 -10.22 18.02
CA SER A 345 32.28 -9.43 18.94
C SER A 345 31.43 -8.40 19.68
N TRP A 346 30.45 -7.82 18.98
CA TRP A 346 29.50 -6.90 19.60
C TRP A 346 28.62 -7.62 20.63
N ILE A 347 28.10 -8.81 20.33
CA ILE A 347 27.31 -9.62 21.28
C ILE A 347 28.13 -9.87 22.54
N ALA A 348 29.37 -10.37 22.41
CA ALA A 348 30.23 -10.68 23.54
C ALA A 348 30.63 -9.44 24.38
N SER A 349 30.56 -8.24 23.81
CA SER A 349 30.89 -6.99 24.51
C SER A 349 29.71 -6.40 25.27
N VAL A 350 28.48 -6.79 24.93
CA VAL A 350 27.26 -6.08 25.35
C VAL A 350 26.33 -6.98 26.17
N ILE A 351 26.32 -8.27 25.85
CA ILE A 351 25.58 -9.34 26.55
C ILE A 351 26.61 -10.19 27.28
#